data_AF-A0A382QLQ7-F1
#
_entry.id   AF-A0A382QLQ7-F1
#
_cell.length_a   1.000
_cell.length_b   1.000
_cell.length_c   1.000
_cell.angle_alpha   90.00
_cell.angle_beta   90.00
_cell.angle_gamma   90.00
#
_symmetry.space_group_name_H-M   'P 1'
#
loop_
_entity.id
_entity.type
_entity.pdbx_description
1 polymer ?
#
loop_
_entity_poly.entity_id
_entity_poly.type
_entity_poly.pdbx_seq_one_letter_code
_entity_poly.pdbx_strand_id
1 'polypeptide(L)'
;MPPRTFKIEVPESTLSGILEKVARYNWHEMPADGGWAYGANLNYMKELCEYWVNTYDWRKHEAQLNRWNHFISPVDGLDVHYIHEKGSGPSPLPLLISHGWPGSIYEFMDVIEPLTHPERFGGKPEDSFDVIAPSLPGFAFSGKPELPIGPRKIANIFSTLMQENLGYKNFLAQGGDWGSAISSWLGYEHGPACIGIHINMLSMRHHAGAQNQEEKEWEKTTAKVFEKEAAYNYLQSTKPQTLSYAMMDSPVGVAAWLVEKFNTWSDTTDDDIESVYTKDQLLTNIMIYLVTHSFNTATWIYYGRRQEG
;
A
#
# COMPACT_ATOMS: atom_id res chain seq x y z
N MET A 1 -21.24 6.24 13.37
CA MET A 1 -21.92 4.93 13.39
C MET A 1 -20.92 3.89 13.91
N PRO A 2 -21.36 2.83 14.60
CA PRO A 2 -20.44 1.80 15.10
C PRO A 2 -19.73 1.09 13.93
N PRO A 3 -18.48 0.61 14.12
CA PRO A 3 -17.79 -0.22 13.14
C PRO A 3 -18.60 -1.46 12.75
N ARG A 4 -18.54 -1.85 11.48
CA ARG A 4 -19.09 -3.11 10.97
C ARG A 4 -17.96 -4.10 10.78
N THR A 5 -18.16 -5.36 11.17
CA THR A 5 -17.21 -6.42 10.83
C THR A 5 -17.17 -6.61 9.31
N PHE A 6 -15.99 -6.91 8.79
CA PHE A 6 -15.75 -7.18 7.38
C PHE A 6 -15.06 -8.53 7.22
N LYS A 7 -15.36 -9.22 6.13
CA LYS A 7 -14.68 -10.43 5.72
C LYS A 7 -14.41 -10.33 4.23
N ILE A 8 -13.19 -10.65 3.83
CA ILE A 8 -12.82 -10.70 2.42
C ILE A 8 -13.46 -11.96 1.83
N GLU A 9 -14.35 -11.78 0.87
CA GLU A 9 -15.02 -12.86 0.17
C GLU A 9 -15.15 -12.49 -1.31
N VAL A 10 -14.19 -12.96 -2.11
CA VAL A 10 -14.15 -12.67 -3.55
C VAL A 10 -14.97 -13.72 -4.32
N PRO A 11 -15.90 -13.34 -5.20
CA PRO A 11 -16.65 -14.30 -6.01
C PRO A 11 -15.75 -15.12 -6.94
N GLU A 12 -16.06 -16.41 -7.10
CA GLU A 12 -15.31 -17.31 -7.98
C GLU A 12 -15.31 -16.85 -9.45
N SER A 13 -16.38 -16.20 -9.89
CA SER A 13 -16.47 -15.58 -11.21
C SER A 13 -15.44 -14.47 -11.42
N THR A 14 -15.12 -13.71 -10.38
CA THR A 14 -14.10 -12.66 -10.43
C THR A 14 -12.72 -13.28 -10.59
N LEU A 15 -12.41 -14.30 -9.79
CA LEU A 15 -11.12 -15.01 -9.86
C LEU A 15 -10.92 -15.70 -11.20
N SER A 16 -11.92 -16.46 -11.65
CA SER A 16 -11.90 -17.15 -12.94
C SER A 16 -11.72 -16.17 -14.10
N GLY A 17 -12.41 -15.02 -14.07
CA GLY A 17 -12.29 -13.98 -15.09
C GLY A 17 -10.90 -13.33 -15.13
N ILE A 18 -10.25 -13.13 -13.98
CA ILE A 18 -8.86 -12.65 -13.93
C ILE A 18 -7.92 -13.69 -14.56
N LEU A 19 -8.01 -14.95 -14.12
CA LEU A 19 -7.13 -16.02 -14.60
C LEU A 19 -7.30 -16.29 -16.10
N GLU A 20 -8.52 -16.23 -16.64
CA GLU A 20 -8.77 -16.36 -18.08
C GLU A 20 -8.04 -15.28 -18.89
N LYS A 21 -8.03 -14.04 -18.40
CA LYS A 21 -7.32 -12.93 -19.04
C LYS A 21 -5.80 -13.10 -18.96
N VAL A 22 -5.27 -13.57 -17.82
CA VAL A 22 -3.85 -13.87 -17.66
C VAL A 22 -3.42 -14.99 -18.62
N ALA A 23 -4.16 -16.09 -18.67
CA ALA A 23 -3.85 -17.25 -19.51
C ALA A 23 -3.88 -16.94 -21.02
N ARG A 24 -4.70 -15.96 -21.44
CA ARG A 24 -4.82 -15.55 -22.85
C ARG A 24 -3.91 -14.39 -23.24
N TYR A 25 -3.09 -13.88 -22.32
CA TYR A 25 -2.24 -12.73 -22.61
C TYR A 25 -1.28 -13.04 -23.77
N ASN A 26 -1.24 -12.14 -24.75
CA ASN A 26 -0.54 -12.38 -26.00
C ASN A 26 0.83 -11.69 -26.02
N TRP A 27 1.90 -12.47 -25.87
CA TRP A 27 3.28 -11.97 -25.76
C TRP A 27 3.94 -11.60 -27.10
N HIS A 28 3.33 -11.93 -28.25
CA HIS A 28 4.01 -11.95 -29.55
C HIS A 28 4.56 -10.59 -30.05
N GLU A 29 4.02 -9.46 -29.56
CA GLU A 29 4.44 -8.12 -29.98
C GLU A 29 5.52 -7.50 -29.09
N MET A 30 5.95 -8.19 -28.02
CA MET A 30 6.92 -7.65 -27.07
C MET A 30 8.36 -7.94 -27.55
N PRO A 31 9.18 -6.91 -27.83
CA PRO A 31 10.59 -7.11 -28.16
C PRO A 31 11.38 -7.59 -26.92
N ALA A 32 12.63 -8.05 -27.15
CA ALA A 32 13.56 -8.28 -26.05
C ALA A 32 13.79 -6.97 -25.27
N ASP A 33 13.77 -7.05 -23.95
CA ASP A 33 13.63 -5.94 -23.00
C ASP A 33 14.91 -5.63 -22.19
N GLY A 34 15.98 -6.39 -22.41
CA GLY A 34 17.24 -6.21 -21.67
C GLY A 34 17.11 -6.50 -20.18
N GLY A 35 16.15 -7.32 -19.78
CA GLY A 35 15.85 -7.59 -18.37
C GLY A 35 14.95 -6.51 -17.78
N TRP A 36 15.39 -5.86 -16.70
CA TRP A 36 14.62 -4.80 -16.03
C TRP A 36 14.91 -3.38 -16.54
N ALA A 37 15.84 -3.23 -17.49
CA ALA A 37 16.36 -1.93 -17.93
C ALA A 37 15.30 -0.99 -18.55
N TYR A 38 14.22 -1.55 -19.10
CA TYR A 38 13.12 -0.80 -19.74
C TYR A 38 11.76 -1.02 -19.07
N GLY A 39 11.73 -1.56 -17.85
CA GLY A 39 10.52 -1.82 -17.09
C GLY A 39 10.42 -3.28 -16.64
N ALA A 40 9.19 -3.79 -16.50
CA ALA A 40 8.97 -5.16 -16.07
C ALA A 40 9.59 -6.18 -17.03
N ASN A 41 10.42 -7.08 -16.49
CA ASN A 41 11.10 -8.12 -17.24
C ASN A 41 10.10 -9.15 -17.82
N LEU A 42 10.09 -9.31 -19.14
CA LEU A 42 9.25 -10.16 -19.98
C LEU A 42 9.37 -11.64 -19.61
N ASN A 43 10.59 -12.13 -19.38
CA ASN A 43 10.79 -13.53 -18.99
C ASN A 43 10.20 -13.77 -17.60
N TYR A 44 10.52 -12.87 -16.66
CA TYR A 44 9.94 -12.93 -15.32
C TYR A 44 8.41 -12.83 -15.34
N MET A 45 7.85 -11.93 -16.15
CA MET A 45 6.40 -11.76 -16.26
C MET A 45 5.72 -12.99 -16.88
N LYS A 46 6.35 -13.67 -17.84
CA LYS A 46 5.87 -14.97 -18.36
C LYS A 46 5.85 -16.04 -17.28
N GLU A 47 6.95 -16.17 -16.53
CA GLU A 47 7.07 -17.12 -15.42
C GLU A 47 6.07 -16.82 -14.29
N LEU A 48 5.89 -15.55 -13.93
CA LEU A 48 4.92 -15.10 -12.94
C LEU A 48 3.49 -15.42 -13.40
N CYS A 49 3.14 -15.14 -14.66
CA CYS A 49 1.81 -15.44 -15.20
C CYS A 49 1.56 -16.95 -15.31
N GLU A 50 2.57 -17.74 -15.67
CA GLU A 50 2.47 -19.21 -15.67
C GLU A 50 2.23 -19.74 -14.25
N TYR A 51 2.99 -19.25 -13.26
CA TYR A 51 2.78 -19.58 -11.86
C TYR A 51 1.39 -19.16 -11.37
N TRP A 52 0.94 -17.97 -11.78
CA TRP A 52 -0.36 -17.42 -11.41
C TRP A 52 -1.52 -18.30 -11.90
N VAL A 53 -1.43 -18.80 -13.14
CA VAL A 53 -2.47 -19.67 -13.72
C VAL A 53 -2.44 -21.08 -13.16
N ASN A 54 -1.25 -21.63 -12.91
CA ASN A 54 -1.10 -23.06 -12.62
C ASN A 54 -0.91 -23.41 -11.13
N THR A 55 -0.50 -22.45 -10.30
CA THR A 55 -0.03 -22.73 -8.94
C THR A 55 -0.61 -21.79 -7.88
N TYR A 56 -0.69 -20.49 -8.16
CA TYR A 56 -1.16 -19.50 -7.19
C TYR A 56 -2.61 -19.77 -6.78
N ASP A 57 -2.87 -19.78 -5.47
CA ASP A 57 -4.19 -20.03 -4.91
C ASP A 57 -4.68 -18.82 -4.10
N TRP A 58 -5.55 -18.01 -4.70
CA TRP A 58 -6.17 -16.88 -4.00
C TRP A 58 -6.93 -17.32 -2.74
N ARG A 59 -7.57 -18.49 -2.71
CA ARG A 59 -8.37 -18.93 -1.54
C ARG A 59 -7.49 -19.18 -0.33
N LYS A 60 -6.30 -19.73 -0.53
CA LYS A 60 -5.28 -19.85 0.52
C LYS A 60 -4.92 -18.47 1.10
N HIS A 61 -4.68 -17.47 0.25
CA HIS A 61 -4.28 -16.13 0.69
C HIS A 61 -5.45 -15.31 1.26
N GLU A 62 -6.65 -15.47 0.73
CA GLU A 62 -7.89 -14.92 1.28
C GLU A 62 -8.14 -15.45 2.70
N ALA A 63 -7.92 -16.76 2.92
CA ALA A 63 -8.01 -17.34 4.26
C ALA A 63 -6.93 -16.78 5.20
N GLN A 64 -5.70 -16.56 4.71
CA GLN A 64 -4.64 -15.93 5.50
C GLN A 64 -4.97 -14.49 5.88
N LEU A 65 -5.46 -13.68 4.94
CA LEU A 65 -5.89 -12.30 5.20
C LEU A 65 -7.02 -12.27 6.25
N ASN A 66 -8.04 -13.13 6.09
CA ASN A 66 -9.17 -13.23 7.01
C ASN A 66 -8.83 -13.80 8.40
N ARG A 67 -7.55 -14.10 8.71
CA ARG A 67 -7.13 -14.40 10.09
C ARG A 67 -7.16 -13.17 10.99
N TRP A 68 -7.14 -11.98 10.40
CA TRP A 68 -7.19 -10.71 11.10
C TRP A 68 -8.62 -10.21 11.25
N ASN A 69 -8.84 -9.35 12.23
CA ASN A 69 -10.11 -8.70 12.51
C ASN A 69 -10.26 -7.46 11.64
N HIS A 70 -11.01 -7.62 10.54
CA HIS A 70 -11.31 -6.54 9.62
C HIS A 70 -12.61 -5.81 9.99
N PHE A 71 -12.61 -4.50 9.80
CA PHE A 71 -13.76 -3.64 10.03
C PHE A 71 -13.91 -2.60 8.91
N ILE A 72 -15.14 -2.10 8.77
CA ILE A 72 -15.47 -0.93 7.97
C ILE A 72 -16.20 0.09 8.84
N SER A 73 -15.71 1.33 8.82
CA SER A 73 -16.36 2.47 9.46
C SER A 73 -16.65 3.57 8.43
N PRO A 74 -17.87 4.15 8.42
CA PRO A 74 -18.13 5.33 7.62
C PRO A 74 -17.49 6.55 8.28
N VAL A 75 -16.62 7.24 7.55
CA VAL A 75 -15.89 8.43 7.99
C VAL A 75 -15.96 9.47 6.88
N ASP A 76 -16.49 10.66 7.17
CA ASP A 76 -16.68 11.73 6.16
C ASP A 76 -17.43 11.28 4.88
N GLY A 77 -18.38 10.34 5.02
CA GLY A 77 -19.14 9.80 3.89
C GLY A 77 -18.39 8.74 3.06
N LEU A 78 -17.19 8.32 3.48
CA LEU A 78 -16.43 7.25 2.88
C LEU A 78 -16.38 6.03 3.81
N ASP A 79 -16.64 4.84 3.27
CA ASP A 79 -16.40 3.59 4.01
C ASP A 79 -14.88 3.34 4.09
N VAL A 80 -14.31 3.39 5.29
CA VAL A 80 -12.88 3.12 5.52
C VAL A 80 -12.74 1.71 6.08
N HIS A 81 -12.05 0.85 5.32
CA HIS A 81 -11.65 -0.48 5.76
C HIS A 81 -10.36 -0.42 6.58
N TYR A 82 -10.27 -1.21 7.63
CA TYR A 82 -9.07 -1.38 8.44
C TYR A 82 -9.03 -2.73 9.15
N ILE A 83 -7.82 -3.21 9.41
CA ILE A 83 -7.57 -4.23 10.43
C ILE A 83 -7.46 -3.55 11.79
N HIS A 84 -8.06 -4.14 12.82
CA HIS A 84 -7.91 -3.67 14.21
C HIS A 84 -7.59 -4.85 15.12
N GLU A 85 -6.33 -4.94 15.55
CA GLU A 85 -5.86 -5.94 16.49
C GLU A 85 -5.50 -5.30 17.83
N LYS A 86 -5.91 -5.96 18.91
CA LYS A 86 -5.74 -5.46 20.28
C LYS A 86 -4.45 -6.00 20.89
N GLY A 87 -3.67 -5.12 21.53
CA GLY A 87 -2.43 -5.54 22.19
C GLY A 87 -2.68 -6.39 23.44
N SER A 88 -1.76 -7.29 23.78
CA SER A 88 -1.81 -8.16 24.97
C SER A 88 -1.49 -7.45 26.29
N GLY A 89 -0.84 -6.27 26.22
CA GLY A 89 -0.39 -5.53 27.39
C GLY A 89 -1.50 -4.90 28.23
N PRO A 90 -1.16 -4.40 29.42
CA PRO A 90 -2.13 -3.78 30.33
C PRO A 90 -2.66 -2.42 29.85
N SER A 91 -1.93 -1.75 28.96
CA SER A 91 -2.31 -0.46 28.37
C SER A 91 -1.67 -0.29 26.98
N PRO A 92 -2.07 -1.09 25.97
CA PRO A 92 -1.45 -1.04 24.65
C PRO A 92 -1.60 0.34 24.02
N LEU A 93 -0.51 0.87 23.46
CA LEU A 93 -0.55 2.18 22.83
C LEU A 93 -1.19 2.08 21.44
N PRO A 94 -2.15 2.95 21.06
CA PRO A 94 -2.76 2.88 19.74
C PRO A 94 -1.77 3.30 18.65
N LEU A 95 -1.59 2.46 17.64
CA LEU A 95 -0.69 2.66 16.50
C LEU A 95 -1.46 2.54 15.20
N LEU A 96 -1.59 3.66 14.50
CA LEU A 96 -2.10 3.72 13.13
C LEU A 96 -0.95 3.49 12.15
N ILE A 97 -1.00 2.42 11.37
CA ILE A 97 0.05 2.03 10.42
C ILE A 97 -0.50 2.07 8.99
N SER A 98 0.05 2.98 8.17
CA SER A 98 -0.45 3.29 6.82
C SER A 98 0.49 2.80 5.75
N HIS A 99 -0.05 2.08 4.76
CA HIS A 99 0.69 1.61 3.60
C HIS A 99 0.88 2.71 2.55
N GLY A 100 1.58 2.37 1.47
CA GLY A 100 1.81 3.25 0.33
C GLY A 100 1.19 2.75 -0.97
N TRP A 101 1.74 3.22 -2.07
CA TRP A 101 1.56 2.70 -3.41
C TRP A 101 2.92 2.21 -3.94
N PRO A 102 2.99 1.05 -4.63
CA PRO A 102 1.88 0.20 -5.04
C PRO A 102 1.56 -0.91 -4.01
N GLY A 103 1.64 -0.57 -2.74
CA GLY A 103 1.42 -1.46 -1.63
C GLY A 103 -0.04 -1.58 -1.15
N SER A 104 -0.24 -2.30 -0.05
CA SER A 104 -1.54 -2.50 0.58
C SER A 104 -1.38 -2.91 2.04
N ILE A 105 -2.49 -3.10 2.75
CA ILE A 105 -2.48 -3.66 4.11
C ILE A 105 -1.75 -5.02 4.23
N TYR A 106 -1.56 -5.74 3.11
CA TYR A 106 -0.82 -6.99 3.07
C TYR A 106 0.66 -6.85 3.50
N GLU A 107 1.24 -5.65 3.39
CA GLU A 107 2.61 -5.40 3.86
C GLU A 107 2.78 -5.63 5.37
N PHE A 108 1.69 -5.60 6.13
CA PHE A 108 1.75 -5.59 7.59
C PHE A 108 1.53 -6.96 8.23
N MET A 109 1.23 -8.00 7.44
CA MET A 109 0.82 -9.31 7.95
C MET A 109 1.85 -9.92 8.92
N ASP A 110 3.14 -9.67 8.68
CA ASP A 110 4.22 -10.23 9.50
C ASP A 110 4.61 -9.35 10.70
N VAL A 111 4.10 -8.11 10.78
CA VAL A 111 4.44 -7.16 11.86
C VAL A 111 3.29 -6.90 12.83
N ILE A 112 2.04 -7.18 12.45
CA ILE A 112 0.89 -6.99 13.35
C ILE A 112 1.02 -7.86 14.61
N GLU A 113 1.31 -9.16 14.49
CA GLU A 113 1.43 -10.03 15.68
C GLU A 113 2.60 -9.64 16.59
N PRO A 114 3.82 -9.38 16.09
CA PRO A 114 4.91 -8.90 16.95
C PRO A 114 4.62 -7.58 17.67
N LEU A 115 3.87 -6.66 17.05
CA LEU A 115 3.53 -5.37 17.66
C LEU A 115 2.41 -5.50 18.70
N THR A 116 1.45 -6.38 18.48
CA THR A 116 0.31 -6.59 19.39
C THR A 116 0.63 -7.57 20.52
N HIS A 117 1.47 -8.57 20.25
CA HIS A 117 1.81 -9.66 21.17
C HIS A 117 3.34 -9.86 21.27
N PRO A 118 4.10 -8.82 21.67
CA PRO A 118 5.55 -8.85 21.69
C PRO A 118 6.13 -9.98 22.57
N GLU A 119 5.40 -10.44 23.59
CA GLU A 119 5.82 -11.54 24.46
C GLU A 119 6.00 -12.88 23.73
N ARG A 120 5.33 -13.07 22.59
CA ARG A 120 5.49 -14.26 21.73
C ARG A 120 6.77 -14.22 20.90
N PHE A 121 7.42 -13.06 20.84
CA PHE A 121 8.60 -12.77 20.02
C PHE A 121 9.79 -12.27 20.85
N GLY A 122 9.77 -12.50 22.18
CA GLY A 122 10.88 -12.14 23.09
C GLY A 122 10.87 -10.69 23.57
N GLY A 123 9.84 -9.91 23.23
CA GLY A 123 9.58 -8.58 23.78
C GLY A 123 8.78 -8.63 25.08
N LYS A 124 8.39 -7.46 25.60
CA LYS A 124 7.62 -7.34 26.84
C LYS A 124 6.17 -6.94 26.56
N PRO A 125 5.16 -7.49 27.25
CA PRO A 125 3.76 -7.10 27.06
C PRO A 125 3.50 -5.59 27.18
N GLU A 126 4.27 -4.88 28.01
CA GLU A 126 4.18 -3.43 28.20
C GLU A 126 4.52 -2.63 26.93
N ASP A 127 5.25 -3.23 25.99
CA ASP A 127 5.63 -2.62 24.71
C ASP A 127 4.57 -2.89 23.60
N SER A 128 3.44 -3.52 23.93
CA SER A 128 2.40 -3.85 22.95
C SER A 128 1.64 -2.62 22.44
N PHE A 129 1.20 -2.71 21.19
CA PHE A 129 0.33 -1.73 20.55
C PHE A 129 -1.07 -2.31 20.30
N ASP A 130 -2.09 -1.46 20.36
CA ASP A 130 -3.29 -1.70 19.56
C ASP A 130 -2.96 -1.28 18.13
N VAL A 131 -3.00 -2.21 17.18
CA VAL A 131 -2.62 -1.94 15.80
C VAL A 131 -3.85 -1.70 14.94
N ILE A 132 -3.86 -0.56 14.24
CA ILE A 132 -4.90 -0.15 13.29
C ILE A 132 -4.24 0.02 11.93
N ALA A 133 -4.54 -0.87 10.99
CA ALA A 133 -3.98 -0.86 9.64
C ALA A 133 -5.08 -0.62 8.59
N PRO A 134 -5.37 0.66 8.23
CA PRO A 134 -6.37 0.97 7.24
C PRO A 134 -5.90 0.66 5.82
N SER A 135 -6.84 0.23 4.97
CA SER A 135 -6.67 0.46 3.54
C SER A 135 -6.85 1.94 3.26
N LEU A 136 -5.91 2.57 2.56
CA LEU A 136 -6.04 3.98 2.20
C LEU A 136 -7.35 4.22 1.41
N PRO A 137 -8.04 5.36 1.59
CA PRO A 137 -9.13 5.77 0.71
C PRO A 137 -8.82 5.61 -0.78
N GLY A 138 -9.65 4.85 -1.50
CA GLY A 138 -9.43 4.50 -2.90
C GLY A 138 -8.55 3.27 -3.16
N PHE A 139 -7.99 2.66 -2.11
CA PHE A 139 -7.15 1.46 -2.19
C PHE A 139 -7.85 0.24 -1.58
N ALA A 140 -7.55 -0.93 -2.15
CA ALA A 140 -7.95 -2.22 -1.62
C ALA A 140 -9.44 -2.23 -1.21
N PHE A 141 -9.73 -2.54 0.06
CA PHE A 141 -11.11 -2.73 0.54
C PHE A 141 -11.78 -1.44 1.04
N SER A 142 -11.07 -0.30 1.03
CA SER A 142 -11.68 0.99 1.35
C SER A 142 -12.53 1.52 0.19
N GLY A 143 -13.51 2.34 0.54
CA GLY A 143 -14.38 3.03 -0.40
C GLY A 143 -13.59 3.88 -1.39
N LYS A 144 -14.20 4.08 -2.55
CA LYS A 144 -13.66 4.87 -3.66
C LYS A 144 -14.15 6.31 -3.52
N PRO A 145 -13.27 7.31 -3.34
CA PRO A 145 -13.65 8.71 -3.37
C PRO A 145 -14.34 9.08 -4.70
N GLU A 146 -15.24 10.07 -4.68
CA GLU A 146 -15.90 10.55 -5.91
C GLU A 146 -14.97 11.41 -6.79
N LEU A 147 -14.03 12.11 -6.15
CA LEU A 147 -13.00 12.93 -6.78
C LEU A 147 -11.63 12.61 -6.16
N PRO A 148 -10.51 12.93 -6.83
CA PRO A 148 -9.19 12.77 -6.25
C PRO A 148 -9.03 13.49 -4.91
N ILE A 149 -8.48 12.78 -3.93
CA ILE A 149 -8.10 13.30 -2.61
C ILE A 149 -6.65 12.95 -2.34
N GLY A 150 -5.90 13.82 -1.66
CA GLY A 150 -4.49 13.61 -1.37
C GLY A 150 -4.23 13.17 0.08
N PRO A 151 -2.95 13.07 0.47
CA PRO A 151 -2.56 12.58 1.78
C PRO A 151 -3.03 13.46 2.95
N ARG A 152 -3.25 14.78 2.74
CA ARG A 152 -3.73 15.68 3.79
C ARG A 152 -5.20 15.43 4.11
N LYS A 153 -6.05 15.25 3.11
CA LYS A 153 -7.45 14.86 3.35
C LYS A 153 -7.55 13.47 3.97
N ILE A 154 -6.70 12.53 3.56
CA ILE A 154 -6.64 11.19 4.17
C ILE A 154 -6.21 11.27 5.64
N ALA A 155 -5.24 12.13 6.00
CA ALA A 155 -4.88 12.36 7.40
C ALA A 155 -6.07 12.84 8.25
N ASN A 156 -6.90 13.75 7.73
CA ASN A 156 -8.14 14.15 8.41
C ASN A 156 -9.09 12.96 8.62
N ILE A 157 -9.32 12.15 7.59
CA ILE A 157 -10.16 10.95 7.67
C ILE A 157 -9.63 9.99 8.75
N PHE A 158 -8.31 9.75 8.78
CA PHE A 158 -7.72 8.85 9.78
C PHE A 158 -7.75 9.41 11.20
N SER A 159 -7.58 10.72 11.37
CA SER A 159 -7.74 11.37 12.68
C SER A 159 -9.17 11.18 13.22
N THR A 160 -10.18 11.38 12.36
CA THR A 160 -11.59 11.14 12.70
C THR A 160 -11.85 9.66 13.01
N LEU A 161 -11.33 8.73 12.19
CA LEU A 161 -11.42 7.29 12.46
C LEU A 161 -10.89 6.95 13.86
N MET A 162 -9.69 7.44 14.19
CA MET A 162 -9.05 7.13 15.47
C MET A 162 -9.81 7.73 16.66
N GLN A 163 -10.21 9.00 16.58
CA GLN A 163 -10.81 9.72 17.71
C GLN A 163 -12.31 9.45 17.87
N GLU A 164 -13.08 9.51 16.78
CA GLU A 164 -14.54 9.50 16.84
C GLU A 164 -15.11 8.09 16.68
N ASN A 165 -14.55 7.27 15.79
CA ASN A 165 -15.05 5.92 15.54
C ASN A 165 -14.45 4.89 16.52
N LEU A 166 -13.15 5.01 16.83
CA LEU A 166 -12.43 4.07 17.71
C LEU A 166 -12.25 4.59 19.14
N GLY A 167 -12.47 5.88 19.39
CA GLY A 167 -12.41 6.46 20.73
C GLY A 167 -10.99 6.65 21.28
N TYR A 168 -9.96 6.54 20.44
CA TYR A 168 -8.58 6.77 20.84
C TYR A 168 -8.29 8.26 20.95
N LYS A 169 -8.17 8.75 22.18
CA LYS A 169 -7.83 10.15 22.46
C LYS A 169 -6.42 10.52 21.98
N ASN A 170 -5.48 9.58 22.14
CA ASN A 170 -4.10 9.73 21.73
C ASN A 170 -3.67 8.49 20.94
N PHE A 171 -2.88 8.68 19.89
CA PHE A 171 -2.33 7.59 19.08
C PHE A 171 -0.99 7.98 18.45
N LEU A 172 -0.22 6.98 18.03
CA LEU A 172 0.94 7.14 17.15
C LEU A 172 0.55 6.87 15.71
N ALA A 173 1.24 7.53 14.78
CA ALA A 173 1.10 7.26 13.35
C ALA A 173 2.42 6.74 12.76
N GLN A 174 2.34 5.70 11.94
CA GLN A 174 3.48 5.12 11.24
C GLN A 174 3.17 4.96 9.74
N GLY A 175 4.17 5.20 8.89
CA GLY A 175 4.08 4.81 7.49
C GLY A 175 5.33 5.06 6.66
N GLY A 176 5.42 4.34 5.55
CA GLY A 176 6.32 4.58 4.42
C GLY A 176 5.55 5.17 3.23
N ASP A 177 6.22 5.60 2.17
CA ASP A 177 5.60 6.12 0.94
C ASP A 177 4.44 7.12 1.21
N TRP A 178 3.21 6.88 0.73
CA TRP A 178 2.07 7.74 1.04
C TRP A 178 1.70 7.71 2.52
N GLY A 179 1.84 6.58 3.19
CA GLY A 179 1.67 6.45 4.63
C GLY A 179 2.59 7.38 5.42
N SER A 180 3.80 7.67 4.93
CA SER A 180 4.68 8.63 5.58
C SER A 180 4.24 10.08 5.36
N ALA A 181 3.71 10.40 4.17
CA ALA A 181 3.11 11.70 3.91
C ALA A 181 1.85 11.93 4.76
N ILE A 182 0.99 10.93 4.88
CA ILE A 182 -0.21 10.94 5.73
C ILE A 182 0.17 11.08 7.20
N SER A 183 1.12 10.28 7.68
CA SER A 183 1.62 10.36 9.06
C SER A 183 2.20 11.74 9.37
N SER A 184 2.91 12.34 8.41
CA SER A 184 3.45 13.70 8.58
C SER A 184 2.34 14.75 8.72
N TRP A 185 1.28 14.66 7.91
CA TRP A 185 0.09 15.54 8.06
C TRP A 185 -0.66 15.30 9.37
N LEU A 186 -0.76 14.04 9.84
CA LEU A 186 -1.32 13.72 11.16
C LEU A 186 -0.52 14.40 12.28
N GLY A 187 0.82 14.29 12.25
CA GLY A 187 1.68 14.95 13.23
C GLY A 187 1.59 16.48 13.18
N TYR A 188 1.42 17.06 11.99
CA TYR A 188 1.36 18.51 11.81
C TYR A 188 0.00 19.13 12.19
N GLU A 189 -1.11 18.55 11.72
CA GLU A 189 -2.45 19.14 11.88
C GLU A 189 -3.26 18.55 13.04
N HIS A 190 -2.90 17.36 13.51
CA HIS A 190 -3.63 16.61 14.53
C HIS A 190 -2.79 16.33 15.78
N GLY A 191 -1.74 17.12 16.01
CA GLY A 191 -0.81 16.96 17.14
C GLY A 191 -1.44 16.83 18.54
N PRO A 192 -2.61 17.43 18.86
CA PRO A 192 -3.29 17.16 20.12
C PRO A 192 -3.70 15.69 20.35
N ALA A 193 -3.93 14.91 19.28
CA ALA A 193 -4.29 13.49 19.33
C ALA A 193 -3.20 12.56 18.78
N CYS A 194 -2.52 12.96 17.69
CA CYS A 194 -1.37 12.25 17.14
C CYS A 194 -0.10 12.64 17.91
N ILE A 195 0.20 11.90 18.98
CA ILE A 195 1.25 12.25 19.94
C ILE A 195 2.67 11.91 19.48
N GLY A 196 2.81 11.27 18.32
CA GLY A 196 4.10 10.96 17.71
C GLY A 196 3.96 10.31 16.34
N ILE A 197 4.98 10.50 15.50
CA ILE A 197 5.06 9.89 14.17
C ILE A 197 6.35 9.08 14.03
N HIS A 198 6.26 7.95 13.35
CA HIS A 198 7.41 7.16 12.92
C HIS A 198 7.35 6.96 11.41
N ILE A 199 8.37 7.41 10.67
CA ILE A 199 8.39 7.30 9.21
C ILE A 199 9.63 6.56 8.74
N ASN A 200 9.44 5.60 7.84
CA ASN A 200 10.53 4.86 7.19
C ASN A 200 10.77 5.32 5.73
N MET A 201 10.10 6.39 5.32
CA MET A 201 10.41 7.14 4.10
C MET A 201 10.19 8.61 4.39
N LEU A 202 11.20 9.44 4.16
CA LEU A 202 11.03 10.88 4.27
C LEU A 202 10.25 11.33 3.03
N SER A 203 9.01 11.80 3.19
CA SER A 203 8.18 12.35 2.10
C SER A 203 8.11 13.89 2.14
N MET A 204 8.07 14.47 3.33
CA MET A 204 8.20 15.91 3.54
C MET A 204 9.65 16.26 3.88
N ARG A 205 10.23 17.26 3.21
CA ARG A 205 11.62 17.70 3.43
C ARG A 205 11.65 18.96 4.29
N HIS A 206 12.75 19.17 4.99
CA HIS A 206 13.02 20.43 5.67
C HIS A 206 13.06 21.58 4.66
N HIS A 207 12.40 22.71 4.95
CA HIS A 207 12.26 23.83 4.00
C HIS A 207 13.61 24.45 3.61
N ALA A 208 14.62 24.34 4.48
CA ALA A 208 15.98 24.82 4.21
C ALA A 208 16.79 23.90 3.27
N GLY A 209 16.26 22.72 2.91
CA GLY A 209 16.95 21.72 2.09
C GLY A 209 18.12 21.05 2.81
N ALA A 210 19.02 20.43 2.05
CA ALA A 210 20.26 19.86 2.57
C ALA A 210 21.21 20.95 3.13
N GLN A 211 21.64 20.79 4.38
CA GLN A 211 22.46 21.77 5.10
C GLN A 211 23.95 21.47 4.96
N ASN A 212 24.33 20.21 5.17
CA ASN A 212 25.73 19.78 5.13
C ASN A 212 26.11 19.13 3.77
N GLN A 213 27.39 18.78 3.62
CA GLN A 213 27.90 18.23 2.36
C GLN A 213 27.33 16.83 2.05
N GLU A 214 27.21 15.97 3.06
CA GLU A 214 26.67 14.62 2.95
C GLU A 214 25.21 14.65 2.49
N GLU A 215 24.39 15.52 3.09
CA GLU A 215 22.99 15.71 2.70
C GLU A 215 22.85 16.22 1.25
N LYS A 216 23.74 17.13 0.81
CA LYS A 216 23.73 17.66 -0.56
C LYS A 216 24.12 16.60 -1.58
N GLU A 217 25.07 15.74 -1.23
CA GLU A 217 25.48 14.60 -2.06
C GLU A 217 24.37 13.55 -2.15
N TRP A 218 23.72 13.26 -1.03
CA TRP A 218 22.55 12.39 -0.98
C TRP A 218 21.39 12.95 -1.82
N GLU A 219 21.08 14.24 -1.71
CA GLU A 219 20.02 14.90 -2.47
C GLU A 219 20.29 14.82 -3.98
N LYS A 220 21.52 15.11 -4.40
CA LYS A 220 21.94 15.00 -5.81
C LYS A 220 21.84 13.58 -6.35
N THR A 221 22.22 12.58 -5.54
CA THR A 221 22.17 11.17 -5.94
C THR A 221 20.73 10.69 -6.05
N THR A 222 19.91 11.00 -5.04
CA THR A 222 18.49 10.66 -4.99
C THR A 222 17.71 11.30 -6.13
N ALA A 223 18.00 12.57 -6.46
CA ALA A 223 17.33 13.26 -7.57
C ALA A 223 17.55 12.55 -8.92
N LYS A 224 18.75 12.02 -9.17
CA LYS A 224 19.05 11.27 -10.40
C LYS A 224 18.32 9.93 -10.47
N VAL A 225 18.21 9.23 -9.35
CA VAL A 225 17.44 7.98 -9.26
C VAL A 225 15.96 8.29 -9.52
N PHE A 226 15.43 9.31 -8.84
CA PHE A 226 14.04 9.71 -8.99
C PHE A 226 13.72 10.18 -10.42
N GLU A 227 14.62 10.91 -11.09
CA GLU A 227 14.43 11.34 -12.48
C GLU A 227 14.16 10.16 -13.43
N LYS A 228 14.87 9.03 -13.25
CA LYS A 228 14.65 7.82 -14.05
C LYS A 228 13.34 7.12 -13.72
N GLU A 229 12.94 7.15 -12.45
CA GLU A 229 11.80 6.38 -11.93
C GLU A 229 10.49 7.16 -11.86
N ALA A 230 10.49 8.48 -12.08
CA ALA A 230 9.32 9.31 -11.79
C ALA A 230 8.17 9.23 -12.80
N ALA A 231 8.33 8.53 -13.93
CA ALA A 231 7.34 8.53 -15.02
C ALA A 231 5.94 8.07 -14.56
N TYR A 232 5.87 7.00 -13.75
CA TYR A 232 4.62 6.53 -13.17
C TYR A 232 3.95 7.63 -12.31
N ASN A 233 4.75 8.34 -11.51
CA ASN A 233 4.29 9.40 -10.61
C ASN A 233 3.70 10.56 -11.42
N TYR A 234 4.38 11.01 -12.49
CA TYR A 234 3.89 12.07 -13.35
C TYR A 234 2.58 11.70 -14.04
N LEU A 235 2.48 10.47 -14.57
CA LEU A 235 1.27 10.01 -15.25
C LEU A 235 0.08 9.94 -14.29
N GLN A 236 0.27 9.31 -13.12
CA GLN A 236 -0.75 9.19 -12.08
C GLN A 236 -1.13 10.55 -11.48
N SER A 237 -0.18 11.48 -11.38
CA SER A 237 -0.43 12.83 -10.87
C SER A 237 -1.16 13.75 -11.84
N THR A 238 -1.29 13.39 -13.12
CA THR A 238 -1.82 14.31 -14.14
C THR A 238 -2.99 13.76 -14.94
N LYS A 239 -2.96 12.47 -15.28
CA LYS A 239 -3.95 11.79 -16.13
C LYS A 239 -4.27 10.36 -15.61
N PRO A 240 -4.58 10.18 -14.30
CA PRO A 240 -4.80 8.85 -13.72
C PRO A 240 -5.97 8.10 -14.38
N GLN A 241 -7.04 8.83 -14.74
CA GLN A 241 -8.20 8.24 -15.41
C GLN A 241 -7.85 7.70 -16.81
N THR A 242 -6.93 8.34 -17.54
CA THR A 242 -6.49 7.88 -18.86
C THR A 242 -5.71 6.56 -18.76
N LEU A 243 -4.75 6.48 -17.82
CA LEU A 243 -4.00 5.24 -17.54
C LEU A 243 -4.94 4.08 -17.20
N SER A 244 -6.02 4.37 -16.49
CA SER A 244 -6.95 3.36 -15.98
C SER A 244 -7.71 2.58 -17.05
N TYR A 245 -7.96 3.16 -18.23
CA TYR A 245 -8.63 2.40 -19.29
C TYR A 245 -7.82 1.18 -19.74
N ALA A 246 -6.50 1.27 -19.74
CA ALA A 246 -5.63 0.12 -20.05
C ALA A 246 -5.51 -0.84 -18.85
N MET A 247 -5.33 -0.28 -17.65
CA MET A 247 -5.02 -1.08 -16.46
C MET A 247 -6.23 -1.82 -15.90
N MET A 248 -7.42 -1.23 -15.96
CA MET A 248 -8.63 -1.88 -15.42
C MET A 248 -9.09 -3.09 -16.22
N ASP A 249 -8.65 -3.24 -17.49
CA ASP A 249 -9.00 -4.38 -18.32
C ASP A 249 -7.92 -5.47 -18.36
N SER A 250 -6.66 -5.15 -18.02
CA SER A 250 -5.51 -6.04 -18.18
C SER A 250 -4.85 -6.41 -16.84
N PRO A 251 -5.12 -7.63 -16.30
CA PRO A 251 -4.42 -8.13 -15.11
C PRO A 251 -2.91 -8.20 -15.27
N VAL A 252 -2.41 -8.61 -16.45
CA VAL A 252 -0.98 -8.66 -16.75
C VAL A 252 -0.37 -7.26 -16.81
N GLY A 253 -1.13 -6.28 -17.32
CA GLY A 253 -0.72 -4.87 -17.31
C GLY A 253 -0.59 -4.31 -15.90
N VAL A 254 -1.58 -4.57 -15.03
CA VAL A 254 -1.52 -4.19 -13.61
C VAL A 254 -0.36 -4.88 -12.91
N ALA A 255 -0.17 -6.18 -13.13
CA ALA A 255 0.95 -6.92 -12.57
C ALA A 255 2.27 -6.26 -12.99
N ALA A 256 2.54 -6.10 -14.29
CA ALA A 256 3.77 -5.46 -14.78
C ALA A 256 4.01 -4.06 -14.17
N TRP A 257 2.96 -3.24 -14.06
CA TRP A 257 3.05 -1.89 -13.49
C TRP A 257 3.43 -1.87 -12.00
N LEU A 258 3.03 -2.91 -11.27
CA LEU A 258 3.30 -3.08 -9.85
C LEU A 258 4.68 -3.74 -9.64
N VAL A 259 4.93 -4.87 -10.29
CA VAL A 259 6.08 -5.75 -10.00
C VAL A 259 7.40 -5.06 -10.28
N GLU A 260 7.45 -4.20 -11.31
CA GLU A 260 8.65 -3.41 -11.59
C GLU A 260 9.08 -2.55 -10.39
N LYS A 261 8.12 -1.99 -9.63
CA LYS A 261 8.45 -1.22 -8.42
C LYS A 261 8.92 -2.11 -7.26
N PHE A 262 8.39 -3.33 -7.14
CA PHE A 262 8.90 -4.29 -6.16
C PHE A 262 10.33 -4.74 -6.48
N ASN A 263 10.72 -4.81 -7.74
CA ASN A 263 12.12 -5.04 -8.10
C ASN A 263 12.98 -3.80 -7.78
N THR A 264 12.61 -2.65 -8.35
CA THR A 264 13.45 -1.44 -8.32
C THR A 264 13.56 -0.78 -6.94
N TRP A 265 12.54 -0.89 -6.08
CA TRP A 265 12.51 -0.18 -4.78
C TRP A 265 12.86 -1.05 -3.57
N SER A 266 13.23 -2.31 -3.80
CA SER A 266 13.57 -3.25 -2.74
C SER A 266 15.04 -3.65 -2.82
N ASP A 267 15.54 -4.23 -1.73
CA ASP A 267 16.94 -4.64 -1.60
C ASP A 267 17.22 -5.97 -2.33
N THR A 268 16.91 -6.00 -3.63
CA THR A 268 17.10 -7.16 -4.50
C THR A 268 18.57 -7.40 -4.79
N THR A 269 19.00 -8.66 -4.80
CA THR A 269 20.37 -9.03 -5.21
C THR A 269 20.38 -9.35 -6.70
N ASP A 270 21.27 -8.70 -7.47
CA ASP A 270 21.44 -8.96 -8.92
C ASP A 270 20.15 -8.85 -9.77
N ASP A 271 19.26 -7.91 -9.42
CA ASP A 271 17.93 -7.73 -10.02
C ASP A 271 17.02 -9.00 -9.95
N ASP A 272 17.28 -9.87 -8.97
CA ASP A 272 16.40 -10.97 -8.61
C ASP A 272 15.37 -10.53 -7.57
N ILE A 273 14.17 -10.18 -8.04
CA ILE A 273 13.03 -9.85 -7.18
C ILE A 273 12.67 -10.98 -6.19
N GLU A 274 12.96 -12.24 -6.53
CA GLU A 274 12.66 -13.39 -5.67
C GLU A 274 13.67 -13.57 -4.53
N SER A 275 14.77 -12.81 -4.52
CA SER A 275 15.67 -12.72 -3.36
C SER A 275 15.01 -12.03 -2.17
N VAL A 276 13.92 -11.28 -2.41
CA VAL A 276 13.16 -10.54 -1.38
C VAL A 276 11.72 -11.03 -1.27
N TYR A 277 11.06 -11.30 -2.40
CA TYR A 277 9.63 -11.62 -2.43
C TYR A 277 9.33 -12.96 -3.08
N THR A 278 8.50 -13.77 -2.43
CA THR A 278 7.90 -14.92 -3.11
C THR A 278 6.87 -14.47 -4.16
N LYS A 279 6.66 -15.29 -5.20
CA LYS A 279 5.58 -15.08 -6.18
C LYS A 279 4.20 -14.98 -5.51
N ASP A 280 3.95 -15.78 -4.46
CA ASP A 280 2.73 -15.73 -3.64
C ASP A 280 2.52 -14.33 -3.02
N GLN A 281 3.56 -13.71 -2.47
CA GLN A 281 3.47 -12.37 -1.89
C GLN A 281 3.17 -11.30 -2.94
N LEU A 282 3.89 -11.34 -4.07
CA LEU A 282 3.69 -10.39 -5.17
C LEU A 282 2.27 -10.50 -5.73
N LEU A 283 1.84 -11.73 -6.06
CA LEU A 283 0.52 -11.98 -6.62
C LEU A 283 -0.60 -11.66 -5.62
N THR A 284 -0.40 -11.86 -4.32
CA THR A 284 -1.40 -11.49 -3.31
C THR A 284 -1.62 -9.98 -3.27
N ASN A 285 -0.55 -9.17 -3.28
CA ASN A 285 -0.70 -7.73 -3.37
C ASN A 285 -1.35 -7.30 -4.70
N ILE A 286 -0.94 -7.86 -5.84
CA ILE A 286 -1.53 -7.58 -7.16
C ILE A 286 -3.02 -7.94 -7.19
N MET A 287 -3.38 -9.12 -6.67
CA MET A 287 -4.76 -9.60 -6.64
C MET A 287 -5.65 -8.71 -5.78
N ILE A 288 -5.15 -8.14 -4.67
CA ILE A 288 -5.92 -7.17 -3.88
C ILE A 288 -6.35 -5.98 -4.75
N TYR A 289 -5.46 -5.44 -5.61
CA TYR A 289 -5.83 -4.36 -6.54
C TYR A 289 -6.88 -4.80 -7.56
N LEU A 290 -6.76 -6.03 -8.08
CA LEU A 290 -7.64 -6.55 -9.13
C LEU A 290 -9.03 -6.90 -8.62
N VAL A 291 -9.13 -7.66 -7.53
CA VAL A 291 -10.41 -8.13 -6.97
C VAL A 291 -11.23 -6.99 -6.36
N THR A 292 -10.58 -5.89 -5.98
CA THR A 292 -11.26 -4.68 -5.47
C THR A 292 -11.46 -3.61 -6.55
N HIS A 293 -10.93 -3.84 -7.75
CA HIS A 293 -10.94 -2.87 -8.86
C HIS A 293 -10.41 -1.51 -8.42
N SER A 294 -9.33 -1.50 -7.61
CA SER A 294 -8.81 -0.29 -6.96
C SER A 294 -7.65 0.36 -7.69
N PHE A 295 -7.15 -0.19 -8.80
CA PHE A 295 -6.01 0.40 -9.52
C PHE A 295 -6.25 1.88 -9.84
N ASN A 296 -7.36 2.22 -10.49
CA ASN A 296 -7.66 3.61 -10.85
C ASN A 296 -7.68 4.53 -9.62
N THR A 297 -8.53 4.21 -8.65
CA THR A 297 -8.76 5.08 -7.49
C THR A 297 -7.53 5.16 -6.57
N ALA A 298 -6.70 4.13 -6.52
CA ALA A 298 -5.42 4.17 -5.82
C ALA A 298 -4.46 5.19 -6.44
N THR A 299 -4.52 5.42 -7.76
CA THR A 299 -3.70 6.46 -8.40
C THR A 299 -4.19 7.88 -8.15
N TRP A 300 -5.42 8.08 -7.68
CA TRP A 300 -5.98 9.42 -7.47
C TRP A 300 -5.29 10.20 -6.34
N ILE A 301 -4.64 9.51 -5.41
CA ILE A 301 -3.84 10.16 -4.35
C ILE A 301 -2.73 11.05 -4.92
N TYR A 302 -2.16 10.66 -6.06
CA TYR A 302 -1.11 11.42 -6.76
C TYR A 302 -1.65 12.75 -7.28
N TYR A 303 -2.83 12.72 -7.92
CA TYR A 303 -3.49 13.93 -8.40
C TYR A 303 -4.00 14.79 -7.24
N GLY A 304 -4.62 14.17 -6.24
CA GLY A 304 -5.12 14.83 -5.04
C GLY A 304 -4.02 15.56 -4.27
N ARG A 305 -2.84 14.95 -4.11
CA ARG A 305 -1.67 15.63 -3.52
C ARG A 305 -1.37 16.94 -4.23
N ARG A 306 -1.38 16.99 -5.56
CA ARG A 306 -1.12 18.23 -6.31
C ARG A 306 -2.16 19.33 -6.08
N GLN A 307 -3.39 18.96 -5.74
CA GLN A 307 -4.45 19.92 -5.44
C GLN A 307 -4.38 20.45 -4.00
N GLU A 308 -3.87 19.64 -3.07
CA GLU A 308 -3.75 19.99 -1.66
C GLU A 308 -2.56 20.92 -1.34
N GLY A 309 -1.57 20.96 -2.23
CA GLY A 309 -0.32 21.74 -2.09
C GLY A 309 0.85 20.92 -1.56
#